data_AF-A0A023X370-F1
#
_entry.id   AF-A0A023X370-F1
#
_cell.length_a   1.000
_cell.length_b   1.000
_cell.length_c   1.000
_cell.angle_alpha   90.00
_cell.angle_beta   90.00
_cell.angle_gamma   90.00
#
_symmetry.space_group_name_H-M   'P 1'
#
loop_
_entity.id
_entity.type
_entity.pdbx_description
1 polymer ?
#
loop_
_entity_poly.entity_id
_entity_poly.type
_entity_poly.pdbx_seq_one_letter_code
_entity_poly.pdbx_strand_id
1 'polypeptide(L)'
;MIEAGSRLQIAGGRSLPSQGILAANERALRERPFLRPGYEFSPISTRKKELHELRSRFPYRGFVNVEVEGVEPFVMFSNNDDLVAQTYFWYGPDTFESFSLRVWRTLASGAGTVLDIGAFSGLYSLVAARANPQAQVHAFEPLGQVFGRLVTNLQANGYGRRVEVYNLALGDRDTRTYLNLVRSHLVLSAGSSLAEKKSQKTHARQPVEVRSLDSLARERGIRGVALAKLDVETVEESVIEGARETIEASRPALLIEVFSGSNLERLRTLLEPYGYSHAVLDEKRQSADVGATDLPGVANVLFMAKPRAEVAALLCSVRPLSYTCRRSSGGLLPRRLESYARESLSPSGLVSLMPFALRARGAARSVLRSAVFRLRSEVRKRRK
;
A
#
# COMPACT_ATOMS: atom_id res chain seq x y z
N MET A 1 -40.72 -19.66 25.07
CA MET A 1 -41.96 -19.04 24.56
C MET A 1 -41.87 -17.55 24.92
N ILE A 2 -41.43 -16.66 24.02
CA ILE A 2 -42.23 -15.88 23.03
C ILE A 2 -43.29 -15.06 23.81
N GLU A 3 -43.26 -13.72 23.91
CA GLU A 3 -43.40 -12.66 22.88
C GLU A 3 -42.65 -11.37 23.32
N ALA A 4 -41.88 -10.67 22.48
CA ALA A 4 -42.22 -9.82 21.33
C ALA A 4 -42.78 -8.43 21.70
N GLY A 5 -42.08 -7.37 21.26
CA GLY A 5 -42.70 -6.06 21.00
C GLY A 5 -42.27 -4.90 21.89
N SER A 6 -41.07 -4.36 21.68
CA SER A 6 -40.82 -2.94 21.97
C SER A 6 -40.03 -2.32 20.82
N ARG A 7 -40.78 -1.79 19.84
CA ARG A 7 -40.27 -0.89 18.80
C ARG A 7 -39.75 0.37 19.49
N LEU A 8 -38.43 0.58 19.46
CA LEU A 8 -37.87 1.92 19.66
C LEU A 8 -38.23 2.74 18.41
N GLN A 9 -39.33 3.48 18.48
CA GLN A 9 -39.56 4.61 17.58
C GLN A 9 -38.61 5.73 18.00
N ILE A 10 -37.56 5.94 17.19
CA ILE A 10 -36.73 7.14 17.30
C ILE A 10 -37.53 8.28 16.67
N ALA A 11 -38.13 9.11 17.51
CA ALA A 11 -38.74 10.37 17.10
C ALA A 11 -37.65 11.34 16.64
N GLY A 12 -37.72 11.75 15.37
CA GLY A 12 -36.79 12.70 14.75
C GLY A 12 -36.29 12.18 13.40
N GLY A 13 -37.00 12.52 12.32
CA GLY A 13 -36.70 12.13 10.94
C GLY A 13 -35.41 12.73 10.37
N ARG A 14 -34.25 12.37 10.92
CA ARG A 14 -32.96 12.48 10.25
C ARG A 14 -32.52 11.07 9.88
N SER A 15 -32.35 10.81 8.58
CA SER A 15 -31.75 9.57 8.08
C SER A 15 -30.47 9.27 8.86
N LEU A 16 -30.29 8.02 9.30
CA LEU A 16 -29.04 7.58 9.95
C LEU A 16 -27.84 8.01 9.07
N PRO A 17 -26.72 8.49 9.64
CA PRO A 17 -25.53 8.90 8.86
C PRO A 17 -25.05 7.85 7.86
N SER A 18 -25.35 6.57 8.13
CA SER A 18 -25.06 5.44 7.25
C SER A 18 -25.85 5.46 5.93
N GLN A 19 -27.10 5.93 5.88
CA GLN A 19 -27.88 5.94 4.64
C GLN A 19 -27.30 6.88 3.59
N GLY A 20 -26.80 8.05 4.02
CA GLY A 20 -26.14 9.00 3.13
C GLY A 20 -24.82 8.47 2.53
N ILE A 21 -24.03 7.75 3.34
CA ILE A 21 -22.78 7.12 2.88
C ILE A 21 -23.08 5.98 1.90
N LEU A 22 -24.05 5.12 2.21
CA LEU A 22 -24.45 4.02 1.33
C LEU A 22 -24.93 4.53 -0.04
N ALA A 23 -25.82 5.52 -0.05
CA ALA A 23 -26.29 6.13 -1.29
C ALA A 23 -25.16 6.81 -2.08
N ALA A 24 -24.18 7.42 -1.42
CA ALA A 24 -22.99 7.98 -2.09
C ALA A 24 -22.10 6.89 -2.69
N ASN A 25 -21.86 5.81 -1.96
CA ASN A 25 -21.08 4.67 -2.45
C ASN A 25 -21.77 3.99 -3.64
N GLU A 26 -23.09 3.81 -3.62
CA GLU A 26 -23.85 3.27 -4.75
C GLU A 26 -23.69 4.11 -6.01
N ARG A 27 -23.72 5.45 -5.88
CA ARG A 27 -23.42 6.34 -7.01
C ARG A 27 -22.00 6.15 -7.50
N ALA A 28 -21.01 6.11 -6.60
CA ALA A 28 -19.61 5.90 -6.97
C ALA A 28 -19.39 4.57 -7.71
N LEU A 29 -20.00 3.48 -7.25
CA LEU A 29 -19.89 2.15 -7.86
C LEU A 29 -20.38 2.11 -9.30
N ARG A 30 -21.45 2.87 -9.62
CA ARG A 30 -22.02 2.96 -10.98
C ARG A 30 -21.14 3.75 -11.96
N GLU A 31 -20.32 4.66 -11.45
CA GLU A 31 -19.56 5.59 -12.28
C GLU A 31 -18.19 5.07 -12.71
N ARG A 32 -17.77 3.89 -12.22
CA ARG A 32 -16.41 3.36 -12.39
C ARG A 32 -16.05 3.13 -13.86
N PRO A 33 -15.03 3.83 -14.40
CA PRO A 33 -14.62 3.72 -15.80
C PRO A 33 -14.34 2.28 -16.25
N PHE A 34 -13.65 1.47 -15.45
CA PHE A 34 -13.23 0.12 -15.86
C PHE A 34 -14.37 -0.88 -16.07
N LEU A 35 -15.60 -0.53 -15.67
CA LEU A 35 -16.79 -1.35 -15.93
C LEU A 35 -17.51 -0.97 -17.23
N ARG A 36 -17.11 0.13 -17.88
CA ARG A 36 -17.74 0.63 -19.11
C ARG A 36 -17.21 -0.13 -20.34
N PRO A 37 -18.06 -0.42 -21.34
CA PRO A 37 -17.60 -0.96 -22.63
C PRO A 37 -16.53 -0.06 -23.26
N GLY A 38 -15.50 -0.68 -23.85
CA GLY A 38 -14.40 0.04 -24.50
C GLY A 38 -13.38 0.68 -23.56
N TYR A 39 -13.42 0.42 -22.25
CA TYR A 39 -12.36 0.88 -21.35
C TYR A 39 -11.04 0.19 -21.69
N GLU A 40 -10.03 1.00 -22.03
CA GLU A 40 -8.64 0.55 -22.15
C GLU A 40 -7.86 0.89 -20.88
N PHE A 41 -7.16 -0.12 -20.36
CA PHE A 41 -6.26 0.04 -19.23
C PHE A 41 -5.19 1.10 -19.55
N SER A 42 -4.96 2.00 -18.60
CA SER A 42 -3.82 2.90 -18.65
C SER A 42 -3.34 3.21 -17.23
N PRO A 43 -2.01 3.33 -17.00
CA PRO A 43 -1.47 3.63 -15.68
C PRO A 43 -2.02 4.94 -15.12
N ILE A 44 -2.20 5.01 -13.80
CA ILE A 44 -2.74 6.20 -13.12
C ILE A 44 -1.94 7.48 -13.38
N SER A 45 -0.66 7.37 -13.68
CA SER A 45 0.21 8.51 -14.02
C SER A 45 -0.37 9.35 -15.18
N THR A 46 -1.20 8.76 -16.04
CA THR A 46 -1.87 9.42 -17.17
C THR A 46 -3.27 9.96 -16.86
N ARG A 47 -3.86 9.61 -15.71
CA ARG A 47 -5.28 9.87 -15.37
C ARG A 47 -5.47 10.62 -14.06
N LYS A 48 -4.42 11.23 -13.49
CA LYS A 48 -4.50 11.94 -12.19
C LYS A 48 -5.63 12.98 -12.12
N LYS A 49 -5.88 13.71 -13.22
CA LYS A 49 -6.96 14.71 -13.32
C LYS A 49 -8.35 14.06 -13.30
N GLU A 50 -8.56 13.04 -14.14
CA GLU A 50 -9.80 12.26 -14.19
C GLU A 50 -10.11 11.64 -12.81
N LEU A 51 -9.12 11.05 -12.14
CA LEU A 51 -9.28 10.49 -10.80
C LEU A 51 -9.73 11.55 -9.80
N HIS A 52 -9.12 12.74 -9.86
CA HIS A 52 -9.47 13.85 -8.99
C HIS A 52 -10.93 14.29 -9.21
N GLU A 53 -11.38 14.39 -10.45
CA GLU A 53 -12.76 14.75 -10.79
C GLU A 53 -13.75 13.69 -10.32
N LEU A 54 -13.48 12.40 -10.60
CA LEU A 54 -14.34 11.28 -10.22
C LEU A 54 -14.53 11.19 -8.70
N ARG A 55 -13.44 11.16 -7.93
CA ARG A 55 -13.51 11.03 -6.47
C ARG A 55 -14.11 12.26 -5.78
N SER A 56 -14.05 13.43 -6.41
CA SER A 56 -14.64 14.66 -5.87
C SER A 56 -16.15 14.68 -6.12
N ARG A 57 -16.58 14.26 -7.31
CA ARG A 57 -18.00 14.20 -7.68
C ARG A 57 -18.72 13.01 -7.05
N PHE A 58 -18.04 11.90 -6.87
CA PHE A 58 -18.60 10.63 -6.43
C PHE A 58 -17.74 10.01 -5.32
N PRO A 59 -17.72 10.59 -4.11
CA PRO A 59 -16.83 10.13 -3.05
C PRO A 59 -17.17 8.72 -2.59
N TYR A 60 -16.16 7.86 -2.47
CA TYR A 60 -16.30 6.49 -1.98
C TYR A 60 -15.69 6.32 -0.59
N ARG A 61 -16.42 5.67 0.33
CA ARG A 61 -15.96 5.37 1.69
C ARG A 61 -16.21 3.91 2.03
N GLY A 62 -15.15 3.13 2.21
CA GLY A 62 -15.26 1.72 2.52
C GLY A 62 -14.02 0.93 2.10
N PHE A 63 -14.12 -0.38 2.20
CA PHE A 63 -13.09 -1.28 1.68
C PHE A 63 -13.13 -1.32 0.16
N VAL A 64 -11.95 -1.26 -0.45
CA VAL A 64 -11.72 -1.42 -1.87
C VAL A 64 -11.04 -2.77 -2.09
N ASN A 65 -11.53 -3.54 -3.06
CA ASN A 65 -10.84 -4.74 -3.51
C ASN A 65 -9.59 -4.35 -4.30
N VAL A 66 -8.48 -4.98 -3.95
CA VAL A 66 -7.18 -4.80 -4.58
C VAL A 66 -6.77 -6.12 -5.19
N GLU A 67 -6.50 -6.06 -6.50
CA GLU A 67 -6.13 -7.19 -7.32
C GLU A 67 -4.81 -6.85 -8.01
N VAL A 68 -3.80 -7.67 -7.71
CA VAL A 68 -2.46 -7.60 -8.29
C VAL A 68 -2.19 -8.96 -8.91
N GLU A 69 -1.71 -8.98 -10.15
CA GLU A 69 -1.62 -10.19 -10.94
C GLU A 69 -0.78 -11.27 -10.24
N GLY A 70 -1.39 -12.44 -10.08
CA GLY A 70 -0.81 -13.60 -9.40
C GLY A 70 -0.56 -13.41 -7.90
N VAL A 71 -1.36 -12.56 -7.24
CA VAL A 71 -1.55 -12.50 -5.79
C VAL A 71 -3.03 -12.73 -5.50
N GLU A 72 -3.34 -13.48 -4.43
CA GLU A 72 -4.75 -13.61 -4.00
C GLU A 72 -5.33 -12.24 -3.58
N PRO A 73 -6.54 -11.87 -4.05
CA PRO A 73 -7.12 -10.55 -3.82
C PRO A 73 -7.24 -10.18 -2.34
N PHE A 74 -7.03 -8.91 -2.02
CA PHE A 74 -7.14 -8.36 -0.67
C PHE A 74 -7.97 -7.07 -0.66
N VAL A 75 -8.18 -6.51 0.53
CA VAL A 75 -8.91 -5.25 0.69
C VAL A 75 -8.07 -4.16 1.31
N MET A 76 -8.28 -2.91 0.88
CA MET A 76 -7.72 -1.71 1.51
C MET A 76 -8.84 -0.73 1.82
N PHE A 77 -8.87 -0.18 3.02
CA PHE A 77 -9.87 0.81 3.41
C PHE A 77 -9.55 2.18 2.80
N SER A 78 -10.56 2.86 2.28
CA SER A 78 -10.49 4.24 1.81
C SER A 78 -11.64 5.06 2.42
N ASN A 79 -11.34 6.24 2.95
CA ASN A 79 -12.35 7.24 3.35
C ASN A 79 -12.40 8.36 2.29
N ASN A 80 -12.27 7.99 1.01
CA ASN A 80 -12.03 8.89 -0.11
C ASN A 80 -10.70 9.65 -0.04
N ASP A 81 -9.76 9.15 0.75
CA ASP A 81 -8.52 9.84 1.16
C ASP A 81 -7.25 9.10 0.75
N ASP A 82 -7.33 7.82 0.42
CA ASP A 82 -6.22 6.95 0.04
C ASP A 82 -6.10 6.87 -1.49
N LEU A 83 -5.09 7.52 -2.09
CA LEU A 83 -4.89 7.52 -3.54
C LEU A 83 -4.66 6.12 -4.12
N VAL A 84 -3.95 5.25 -3.39
CA VAL A 84 -3.66 3.89 -3.83
C VAL A 84 -4.97 3.11 -3.92
N ALA A 85 -5.71 3.04 -2.82
CA ALA A 85 -6.99 2.34 -2.79
C ALA A 85 -8.00 2.96 -3.77
N GLN A 86 -8.04 4.29 -3.91
CA GLN A 86 -8.91 4.94 -4.89
C GLN A 86 -8.56 4.57 -6.33
N THR A 87 -7.27 4.39 -6.64
CA THR A 87 -6.88 3.98 -8.00
C THR A 87 -7.49 2.61 -8.33
N TYR A 88 -7.36 1.62 -7.45
CA TYR A 88 -8.03 0.32 -7.62
C TYR A 88 -9.55 0.43 -7.68
N PHE A 89 -10.16 1.29 -6.86
CA PHE A 89 -11.60 1.48 -6.87
C PHE A 89 -12.10 2.01 -8.23
N TRP A 90 -11.40 2.96 -8.83
CA TRP A 90 -11.84 3.63 -10.06
C TRP A 90 -11.40 2.94 -11.34
N TYR A 91 -10.29 2.22 -11.31
CA TYR A 91 -9.65 1.71 -12.52
C TYR A 91 -9.38 0.20 -12.51
N GLY A 92 -9.69 -0.49 -11.41
CA GLY A 92 -9.69 -1.94 -11.35
C GLY A 92 -8.31 -2.56 -11.11
N PRO A 93 -8.07 -3.81 -11.54
CA PRO A 93 -6.86 -4.58 -11.22
C PRO A 93 -5.59 -3.99 -11.84
N ASP A 94 -4.45 -4.19 -11.15
CA ASP A 94 -3.09 -3.80 -11.56
C ASP A 94 -2.92 -2.35 -12.05
N THR A 95 -3.65 -1.40 -11.45
CA THR A 95 -3.70 0.00 -11.92
C THR A 95 -2.70 0.96 -11.25
N PHE A 96 -2.21 0.60 -10.07
CA PHE A 96 -1.20 1.36 -9.33
C PHE A 96 0.15 0.64 -9.46
N GLU A 97 1.18 1.33 -9.96
CA GLU A 97 2.56 0.81 -10.08
C GLU A 97 2.64 -0.65 -10.55
N SER A 98 1.87 -0.95 -11.60
CA SER A 98 1.61 -2.31 -12.11
C SER A 98 2.88 -3.12 -12.36
N PHE A 99 3.89 -2.50 -12.98
CA PHE A 99 5.11 -3.21 -13.32
C PHE A 99 5.98 -3.40 -12.08
N SER A 100 6.16 -2.36 -11.27
CA SER A 100 6.89 -2.43 -10.00
C SER A 100 6.29 -3.45 -9.04
N LEU A 101 4.97 -3.54 -8.91
CA LEU A 101 4.30 -4.53 -8.05
C LEU A 101 4.50 -5.96 -8.54
N ARG A 102 4.52 -6.19 -9.86
CA ARG A 102 4.80 -7.53 -10.42
C ARG A 102 6.25 -7.93 -10.22
N VAL A 103 7.20 -7.00 -10.37
CA VAL A 103 8.61 -7.19 -10.00
C VAL A 103 8.73 -7.51 -8.51
N TRP A 104 8.14 -6.67 -7.65
CA TRP A 104 8.13 -6.82 -6.20
C TRP A 104 7.57 -8.17 -5.76
N ARG A 105 6.41 -8.57 -6.27
CA ARG A 105 5.78 -9.87 -6.00
C ARG A 105 6.70 -11.04 -6.40
N THR A 106 7.34 -10.93 -7.57
CA THR A 106 8.23 -11.99 -8.07
C THR A 106 9.41 -12.18 -7.12
N LEU A 107 10.04 -11.09 -6.67
CA LEU A 107 11.13 -11.13 -5.70
C LEU A 107 10.63 -11.59 -4.30
N ALA A 108 9.48 -11.09 -3.86
CA ALA A 108 8.91 -11.41 -2.55
C ALA A 108 8.53 -12.88 -2.40
N SER A 109 8.18 -13.57 -3.49
CA SER A 109 7.78 -14.98 -3.48
C SER A 109 8.85 -15.93 -2.90
N GLY A 110 10.14 -15.56 -3.02
CA GLY A 110 11.27 -16.31 -2.46
C GLY A 110 11.98 -15.60 -1.30
N ALA A 111 11.50 -14.44 -0.86
CA ALA A 111 12.17 -13.63 0.17
C ALA A 111 11.80 -14.11 1.58
N GLY A 112 12.80 -14.39 2.42
CA GLY A 112 12.60 -14.75 3.84
C GLY A 112 12.20 -13.55 4.69
N THR A 113 12.98 -12.47 4.62
CA THR A 113 12.72 -11.21 5.33
C THR A 113 12.55 -10.08 4.33
N VAL A 114 11.46 -9.31 4.46
CA VAL A 114 11.09 -8.20 3.57
C VAL A 114 10.92 -6.91 4.37
N LEU A 115 11.46 -5.80 3.88
CA LEU A 115 11.27 -4.47 4.45
C LEU A 115 10.40 -3.61 3.51
N ASP A 116 9.40 -2.93 4.06
CA ASP A 116 8.58 -1.94 3.35
C ASP A 116 8.77 -0.59 4.04
N ILE A 117 9.73 0.20 3.55
CA ILE A 117 10.18 1.45 4.17
C ILE A 117 9.46 2.61 3.50
N GLY A 118 8.58 3.29 4.23
CA GLY A 118 7.59 4.19 3.63
C GLY A 118 6.33 3.44 3.20
N ALA A 119 5.86 2.51 4.05
CA ALA A 119 4.81 1.55 3.70
C ALA A 119 3.45 2.18 3.36
N PHE A 120 3.24 3.46 3.70
CA PHE A 120 2.00 4.19 3.46
C PHE A 120 0.78 3.40 3.95
N SER A 121 -0.19 3.08 3.09
CA SER A 121 -1.38 2.29 3.44
C SER A 121 -1.18 0.77 3.31
N GLY A 122 0.03 0.31 2.99
CA GLY A 122 0.44 -1.10 3.12
C GLY A 122 0.30 -1.96 1.87
N LEU A 123 0.26 -1.36 0.68
CA LEU A 123 0.13 -2.13 -0.58
C LEU A 123 1.27 -3.14 -0.76
N TYR A 124 2.52 -2.66 -0.68
CA TYR A 124 3.72 -3.48 -0.87
C TYR A 124 3.87 -4.53 0.24
N SER A 125 3.59 -4.16 1.49
CA SER A 125 3.51 -5.08 2.63
C SER A 125 2.50 -6.22 2.42
N LEU A 126 1.27 -5.90 2.00
CA LEU A 126 0.21 -6.90 1.76
C LEU A 126 0.56 -7.82 0.59
N VAL A 127 1.12 -7.26 -0.49
CA VAL A 127 1.60 -8.05 -1.64
C VAL A 127 2.72 -9.00 -1.22
N ALA A 128 3.71 -8.54 -0.45
CA ALA A 128 4.79 -9.40 0.03
C ALA A 128 4.28 -10.54 0.94
N ALA A 129 3.43 -10.21 1.92
CA ALA A 129 2.87 -11.18 2.86
C ALA A 129 1.96 -12.23 2.19
N ARG A 130 1.33 -11.88 1.06
CA ARG A 130 0.53 -12.78 0.22
C ARG A 130 1.38 -13.61 -0.73
N ALA A 131 2.40 -13.01 -1.35
CA ALA A 131 3.28 -13.67 -2.30
C ALA A 131 4.08 -14.79 -1.65
N ASN A 132 4.48 -14.62 -0.39
CA ASN A 132 5.16 -15.65 0.38
C ASN A 132 4.52 -15.83 1.77
N PRO A 133 3.79 -16.94 2.00
CA PRO A 133 3.21 -17.29 3.29
C PRO A 133 4.21 -17.60 4.43
N GLN A 134 5.51 -17.61 4.16
CA GLN A 134 6.56 -17.77 5.16
C GLN A 134 7.40 -16.50 5.39
N ALA A 135 7.24 -15.46 4.55
CA ALA A 135 7.99 -14.22 4.71
C ALA A 135 7.67 -13.52 6.05
N GLN A 136 8.70 -12.99 6.69
CA GLN A 136 8.61 -11.99 7.76
C GLN A 136 8.67 -10.61 7.10
N VAL A 137 7.64 -9.79 7.33
CA VAL A 137 7.54 -8.46 6.73
C VAL A 137 7.63 -7.40 7.83
N HIS A 138 8.49 -6.42 7.64
CA HIS A 138 8.68 -5.27 8.51
C HIS A 138 8.29 -4.00 7.75
N ALA A 139 7.27 -3.29 8.23
CA ALA A 139 6.72 -2.12 7.55
C ALA A 139 6.94 -0.86 8.40
N PHE A 140 7.47 0.20 7.79
CA PHE A 140 7.83 1.45 8.46
C PHE A 140 6.98 2.59 7.91
N GLU A 141 6.24 3.26 8.77
CA GLU A 141 5.41 4.42 8.40
C GLU A 141 5.41 5.46 9.54
N PRO A 142 6.10 6.61 9.37
CA PRO A 142 6.23 7.61 10.43
C PRO A 142 4.97 8.43 10.70
N LEU A 143 4.08 8.62 9.72
CA LEU A 143 2.93 9.51 9.86
C LEU A 143 1.78 8.79 10.56
N GLY A 144 1.43 9.21 11.79
CA GLY A 144 0.57 8.43 12.69
C GLY A 144 -0.81 8.09 12.12
N GLN A 145 -1.43 9.00 11.36
CA GLN A 145 -2.70 8.76 10.68
C GLN A 145 -2.60 7.74 9.52
N VAL A 146 -1.47 7.74 8.81
CA VAL A 146 -1.17 6.78 7.73
C VAL A 146 -0.83 5.42 8.34
N PHE A 147 -0.01 5.41 9.40
CA PHE A 147 0.28 4.21 10.19
C PHE A 147 -1.00 3.54 10.71
N GLY A 148 -1.97 4.31 11.21
CA GLY A 148 -3.27 3.77 11.60
C GLY A 148 -4.02 3.11 10.43
N ARG A 149 -3.90 3.65 9.21
CA ARG A 149 -4.46 3.05 7.99
C ARG A 149 -3.75 1.75 7.61
N LEU A 150 -2.41 1.73 7.64
CA LEU A 150 -1.60 0.53 7.44
C LEU A 150 -2.06 -0.60 8.36
N VAL A 151 -2.15 -0.33 9.67
CA VAL A 151 -2.61 -1.30 10.67
C VAL A 151 -4.02 -1.80 10.36
N THR A 152 -4.94 -0.90 10.00
CA THR A 152 -6.33 -1.26 9.64
C THR A 152 -6.36 -2.21 8.44
N ASN A 153 -5.58 -1.92 7.40
CA ASN A 153 -5.51 -2.74 6.19
C ASN A 153 -4.88 -4.12 6.47
N LEU A 154 -3.81 -4.18 7.27
CA LEU A 154 -3.20 -5.44 7.68
C LEU A 154 -4.17 -6.30 8.51
N GLN A 155 -4.90 -5.70 9.45
CA GLN A 155 -5.89 -6.41 10.26
C GLN A 155 -7.06 -6.93 9.41
N ALA A 156 -7.59 -6.14 8.48
CA ALA A 156 -8.67 -6.55 7.60
C ALA A 156 -8.33 -7.77 6.73
N ASN A 157 -7.04 -7.99 6.48
CA ASN A 157 -6.53 -9.11 5.69
C ASN A 157 -5.93 -10.26 6.51
N GLY A 158 -6.05 -10.21 7.85
CA GLY A 158 -5.56 -11.26 8.74
C GLY A 158 -4.05 -11.27 8.98
N TYR A 159 -3.33 -10.19 8.65
CA TYR A 159 -1.88 -10.08 8.74
C TYR A 159 -1.36 -9.33 9.97
N GLY A 160 -2.24 -8.81 10.84
CA GLY A 160 -1.84 -8.01 11.99
C GLY A 160 -0.96 -8.70 13.05
N ARG A 161 -0.68 -10.01 12.91
CA ARG A 161 0.27 -10.76 13.76
C ARG A 161 1.55 -11.17 13.03
N ARG A 162 1.61 -10.96 11.72
CA ARG A 162 2.65 -11.51 10.85
C ARG A 162 3.49 -10.43 10.16
N VAL A 163 2.89 -9.28 9.92
CA VAL A 163 3.61 -8.07 9.54
C VAL A 163 3.89 -7.27 10.80
N GLU A 164 5.16 -7.04 11.10
CA GLU A 164 5.58 -6.15 12.18
C GLU A 164 5.61 -4.73 11.65
N VAL A 165 4.98 -3.80 12.37
CA VAL A 165 4.79 -2.42 11.94
C VAL A 165 5.45 -1.46 12.91
N TYR A 166 6.15 -0.46 12.39
CA TYR A 166 6.87 0.52 13.17
C TYR A 166 6.40 1.93 12.81
N ASN A 167 5.95 2.68 13.82
CA ASN A 167 5.59 4.09 13.66
C ASN A 167 6.81 5.00 13.90
N LEU A 168 7.81 4.85 13.03
CA LEU A 168 9.07 5.59 13.04
C LEU A 168 9.57 5.77 11.60
N ALA A 169 10.49 6.70 11.39
CA ALA A 169 11.22 6.84 10.14
C ALA A 169 12.57 6.12 10.23
N LEU A 170 13.09 5.68 9.08
CA LEU A 170 14.48 5.24 8.98
C LEU A 170 15.36 6.37 8.46
N GLY A 171 16.61 6.40 8.91
CA GLY A 171 17.62 7.38 8.49
C GLY A 171 19.03 6.91 8.87
N ASP A 172 20.00 7.81 8.85
CA ASP A 172 21.41 7.49 9.06
C ASP A 172 21.79 7.24 10.54
N ARG A 173 20.96 7.69 11.49
CA ARG A 173 21.21 7.55 12.93
C ARG A 173 19.94 7.61 13.77
N ASP A 174 20.06 7.15 15.00
CA ASP A 174 19.01 7.24 16.01
C ASP A 174 18.86 8.69 16.50
N THR A 175 17.68 9.28 16.31
CA THR A 175 17.38 10.65 16.74
C THR A 175 15.87 10.90 16.85
N ARG A 176 15.51 12.11 17.28
CA ARG A 176 14.14 12.62 17.22
C ARG A 176 14.13 13.90 16.38
N THR A 177 13.17 13.99 15.46
CA THR A 177 13.01 15.16 14.60
C THR A 177 11.53 15.46 14.38
N TYR A 178 11.23 16.37 13.46
CA TYR A 178 9.89 16.68 13.02
C TYR A 178 9.73 16.34 11.54
N LEU A 179 8.62 15.67 11.23
CA LEU A 179 8.18 15.47 9.85
C LEU A 179 7.36 16.70 9.41
N ASN A 180 7.69 17.25 8.24
CA ASN A 180 6.98 18.40 7.69
C ASN A 180 5.70 17.93 6.98
N LEU A 181 4.56 18.33 7.51
CA LEU A 181 3.25 18.03 6.94
C LEU A 181 2.87 19.11 5.95
N VAL A 182 2.68 18.71 4.70
CA VAL A 182 2.18 19.61 3.65
C VAL A 182 0.66 19.65 3.71
N ARG A 183 0.07 20.84 3.54
CA ARG A 183 -1.39 20.96 3.47
C ARG A 183 -1.88 20.24 2.21
N SER A 184 -2.59 19.14 2.41
CA SER A 184 -3.32 18.47 1.34
C SER A 184 -4.80 18.35 1.70
N HIS A 185 -5.67 18.36 0.68
CA HIS A 185 -7.09 18.05 0.85
C HIS A 185 -7.33 16.58 1.23
N LEU A 186 -6.28 15.76 1.25
CA LEU A 186 -6.31 14.34 1.63
C LEU A 186 -5.64 14.16 2.99
N VAL A 187 -6.28 13.37 3.86
CA VAL A 187 -5.69 12.92 5.13
C VAL A 187 -4.45 12.05 4.86
N LEU A 188 -4.42 11.32 3.75
CA LEU A 188 -3.29 10.51 3.30
C LEU A 188 -2.73 11.12 2.01
N SER A 189 -1.93 12.17 2.13
CA SER A 189 -1.22 12.74 0.98
C SER A 189 0.18 12.17 0.85
N ALA A 190 0.47 11.59 -0.32
CA ALA A 190 1.85 11.41 -0.79
C ALA A 190 2.55 12.78 -0.76
N GLY A 191 3.81 12.81 -0.32
CA GLY A 191 4.62 14.02 -0.27
C GLY A 191 5.09 14.49 1.10
N SER A 192 4.64 13.89 2.20
CA SER A 192 5.18 14.18 3.55
C SER A 192 6.63 13.70 3.66
N SER A 193 7.56 14.57 4.07
CA SER A 193 9.00 14.26 4.08
C SER A 193 9.70 14.83 5.32
N LEU A 194 10.83 14.24 5.70
CA LEU A 194 11.76 14.79 6.68
C LEU A 194 12.52 16.00 6.13
N ALA A 195 12.72 16.08 4.81
CA ALA A 195 13.35 17.22 4.15
C ALA A 195 12.34 18.36 3.90
N GLU A 196 12.81 19.61 3.88
CA GLU A 196 12.00 20.73 3.41
C GLU A 196 11.88 20.69 1.89
N LYS A 197 10.66 20.53 1.37
CA LYS A 197 10.38 20.59 -0.06
C LYS A 197 10.17 22.04 -0.49
N LYS A 198 11.09 22.59 -1.30
CA LYS A 198 11.03 23.99 -1.80
C LYS A 198 9.71 24.35 -2.52
N SER A 199 9.00 23.35 -3.05
CA SER A 199 7.75 23.53 -3.82
C SER A 199 6.46 23.48 -2.97
N GLN A 200 6.53 23.18 -1.67
CA GLN A 200 5.35 22.96 -0.84
C GLN A 200 5.49 23.66 0.53
N LYS A 201 4.54 24.52 0.89
CA LYS A 201 4.54 25.19 2.20
C LYS A 201 4.19 24.20 3.31
N THR A 202 5.09 24.04 4.28
CA THR A 202 4.84 23.29 5.52
C THR A 202 3.65 23.89 6.26
N HIS A 203 2.64 23.07 6.55
CA HIS A 203 1.42 23.46 7.25
C HIS A 203 1.43 23.06 8.72
N ALA A 204 2.04 21.93 9.05
CA ALA A 204 2.21 21.45 10.41
C ALA A 204 3.49 20.62 10.52
N ARG A 205 3.90 20.33 11.76
CA ARG A 205 5.03 19.46 12.06
C ARG A 205 4.57 18.36 13.03
N GLN A 206 4.94 17.11 12.76
CA GLN A 206 4.68 15.99 13.67
C GLN A 206 6.02 15.50 14.24
N PRO A 207 6.19 15.37 15.56
CA PRO A 207 7.38 14.73 16.11
C PRO A 207 7.46 13.28 15.63
N VAL A 208 8.66 12.84 15.28
CA VAL A 208 8.91 11.50 14.76
C VAL A 208 10.23 10.96 15.32
N GLU A 209 10.21 9.69 15.71
CA GLU A 209 11.43 8.93 16.01
C GLU A 209 12.09 8.51 14.71
N VAL A 210 13.40 8.72 14.60
CA VAL A 210 14.22 8.24 13.48
C VAL A 210 15.18 7.21 14.05
N ARG A 211 15.32 6.08 13.36
CA ARG A 211 16.27 5.01 13.70
C ARG A 211 17.12 4.66 12.50
N SER A 212 18.37 4.25 12.70
CA SER A 212 19.07 3.53 11.64
C SER A 212 18.51 2.11 11.51
N LEU A 213 18.54 1.57 10.29
CA LEU A 213 18.09 0.19 10.07
C LEU A 213 19.00 -0.78 10.85
N ASP A 214 20.31 -0.53 10.87
CA ASP A 214 21.27 -1.42 11.54
C ASP A 214 21.07 -1.42 13.07
N SER A 215 20.79 -0.27 13.69
CA SER A 215 20.50 -0.22 15.13
C SER A 215 19.23 -0.99 15.47
N LEU A 216 18.19 -0.81 14.68
CA LEU A 216 16.90 -1.46 14.88
C LEU A 216 16.97 -2.95 14.59
N ALA A 217 17.71 -3.36 13.55
CA ALA A 217 17.91 -4.75 13.19
C ALA A 217 18.61 -5.54 14.31
N ARG A 218 19.62 -4.95 14.95
CA ARG A 218 20.26 -5.54 16.15
C ARG A 218 19.29 -5.65 17.32
N GLU A 219 18.51 -4.62 17.59
CA GLU A 219 17.53 -4.58 18.69
C GLU A 219 16.41 -5.62 18.50
N ARG A 220 15.87 -5.73 17.29
CA ARG A 220 14.69 -6.54 16.97
C ARG A 220 15.03 -7.92 16.42
N GLY A 221 16.31 -8.20 16.17
CA GLY A 221 16.75 -9.46 15.57
C GLY A 221 16.36 -9.62 14.11
N ILE A 222 16.23 -8.51 13.36
CA ILE A 222 15.95 -8.53 11.92
C ILE A 222 17.23 -9.02 11.22
N ARG A 223 17.13 -10.12 10.48
CA ARG A 223 18.27 -10.76 9.80
C ARG A 223 17.86 -11.32 8.45
N GLY A 224 18.84 -11.55 7.58
CA GLY A 224 18.63 -12.18 6.28
C GLY A 224 17.66 -11.40 5.40
N VAL A 225 17.80 -10.07 5.39
CA VAL A 225 16.94 -9.19 4.58
C VAL A 225 17.20 -9.52 3.12
N ALA A 226 16.17 -10.04 2.45
CA ALA A 226 16.27 -10.47 1.06
C ALA A 226 15.73 -9.41 0.08
N LEU A 227 14.81 -8.56 0.56
CA LEU A 227 14.10 -7.59 -0.26
C LEU A 227 13.72 -6.35 0.57
N ALA A 228 13.93 -5.15 0.03
CA ALA A 228 13.46 -3.91 0.65
C ALA A 228 12.87 -2.94 -0.38
N LYS A 229 11.74 -2.31 -0.06
CA LYS A 229 11.20 -1.14 -0.76
C LYS A 229 11.57 0.10 0.03
N LEU A 230 12.07 1.13 -0.66
CA LEU A 230 12.33 2.45 -0.12
C LEU A 230 11.46 3.48 -0.86
N ASP A 231 10.62 4.17 -0.09
CA ASP A 231 9.69 5.21 -0.55
C ASP A 231 9.55 6.28 0.54
N VAL A 232 10.65 7.00 0.79
CA VAL A 232 10.79 7.89 1.97
C VAL A 232 10.83 9.37 1.59
N GLU A 233 10.53 9.68 0.33
CA GLU A 233 10.34 11.03 -0.18
C GLU A 233 11.55 11.93 0.05
N THR A 234 12.66 11.62 -0.66
CA THR A 234 13.89 12.43 -0.79
C THR A 234 14.92 12.29 0.34
N VAL A 235 14.89 11.20 1.10
CA VAL A 235 15.91 10.88 2.11
C VAL A 235 16.43 9.44 1.97
N GLU A 236 16.31 8.87 0.77
CA GLU A 236 16.70 7.51 0.46
C GLU A 236 18.19 7.27 0.75
N GLU A 237 19.06 8.23 0.42
CA GLU A 237 20.50 8.13 0.72
C GLU A 237 20.75 7.97 2.23
N SER A 238 20.01 8.70 3.09
CA SER A 238 20.15 8.61 4.55
C SER A 238 19.73 7.23 5.08
N VAL A 239 18.68 6.64 4.50
CA VAL A 239 18.26 5.27 4.85
C VAL A 239 19.32 4.25 4.47
N ILE A 240 19.93 4.39 3.27
CA ILE A 240 21.02 3.51 2.81
C ILE A 240 22.24 3.63 3.72
N GLU A 241 22.61 4.84 4.12
CA GLU A 241 23.69 5.10 5.08
C GLU A 241 23.45 4.42 6.44
N GLY A 242 22.21 4.44 6.93
CA GLY A 242 21.82 3.76 8.17
C GLY A 242 21.60 2.25 8.05
N ALA A 243 21.81 1.68 6.87
CA ALA A 243 21.57 0.27 6.53
C ALA A 243 22.83 -0.45 6.02
N ARG A 244 24.02 0.15 6.17
CA ARG A 244 25.27 -0.35 5.60
C ARG A 244 25.60 -1.76 6.05
N GLU A 245 25.48 -2.07 7.35
CA GLU A 245 25.77 -3.42 7.87
C GLU A 245 24.78 -4.44 7.30
N THR A 246 23.49 -4.08 7.23
CA THR A 246 22.44 -4.92 6.65
C THR A 246 22.67 -5.19 5.16
N ILE A 247 23.03 -4.15 4.40
CA ILE A 247 23.31 -4.24 2.96
C ILE A 247 24.56 -5.09 2.71
N GLU A 248 25.62 -4.88 3.49
CA GLU A 248 26.86 -5.64 3.37
C GLU A 248 26.64 -7.13 3.67
N ALA A 249 25.89 -7.44 4.74
CA ALA A 249 25.67 -8.80 5.19
C ALA A 249 24.69 -9.60 4.32
N SER A 250 23.61 -8.97 3.85
CA SER A 250 22.50 -9.68 3.19
C SER A 250 22.33 -9.38 1.70
N ARG A 251 22.90 -8.26 1.22
CA ARG A 251 22.77 -7.79 -0.17
C ARG A 251 21.34 -7.89 -0.74
N PRO A 252 20.33 -7.32 -0.04
CA PRO A 252 18.94 -7.42 -0.46
C PRO A 252 18.71 -6.87 -1.87
N ALA A 253 17.71 -7.37 -2.59
CA ALA A 253 17.16 -6.61 -3.70
C ALA A 253 16.50 -5.34 -3.16
N LEU A 254 16.80 -4.18 -3.74
CA LEU A 254 16.26 -2.89 -3.32
C LEU A 254 15.38 -2.33 -4.43
N LEU A 255 14.11 -2.05 -4.13
CA LEU A 255 13.23 -1.28 -5.00
C LEU A 255 13.13 0.12 -4.42
N ILE A 256 13.60 1.15 -5.12
CA ILE A 256 13.72 2.51 -4.57
C ILE A 256 12.93 3.47 -5.46
N GLU A 257 12.05 4.30 -4.89
CA GLU A 257 11.48 5.43 -5.64
C GLU A 257 12.56 6.52 -5.78
N VAL A 258 12.94 6.85 -7.00
CA VAL A 258 14.00 7.80 -7.32
C VAL A 258 13.40 9.02 -7.99
N PHE A 259 13.72 10.21 -7.47
CA PHE A 259 13.04 11.45 -7.87
C PHE A 259 13.71 12.21 -9.03
N SER A 260 15.00 11.95 -9.28
CA SER A 260 15.77 12.67 -10.30
C SER A 260 17.04 11.90 -10.69
N GLY A 261 17.62 12.24 -11.85
CA GLY A 261 18.91 11.69 -12.28
C GLY A 261 20.04 11.93 -11.27
N SER A 262 20.05 13.07 -10.57
CA SER A 262 21.07 13.34 -9.54
C SER A 262 20.92 12.44 -8.30
N ASN A 263 19.68 12.10 -7.93
CA ASN A 263 19.39 11.17 -6.84
C ASN A 263 19.73 9.74 -7.26
N LEU A 264 19.45 9.36 -8.51
CA LEU A 264 19.91 8.09 -9.08
C LEU A 264 21.43 7.94 -9.00
N GLU A 265 22.18 8.97 -9.42
CA GLU A 265 23.64 8.92 -9.41
C GLU A 265 24.21 8.75 -8.00
N ARG A 266 23.68 9.49 -7.01
CA ARG A 266 24.10 9.33 -5.60
C ARG A 266 23.82 7.92 -5.06
N LEU A 267 22.63 7.37 -5.33
CA LEU A 267 22.30 6.01 -4.93
C LEU A 267 23.22 4.97 -5.60
N ARG A 268 23.56 5.17 -6.88
CA ARG A 268 24.52 4.32 -7.60
C ARG A 268 25.91 4.37 -6.96
N THR A 269 26.43 5.55 -6.65
CA THR A 269 27.72 5.71 -5.95
C THR A 269 27.71 5.03 -4.58
N LEU A 270 26.61 5.13 -3.82
CA LEU A 270 26.51 4.48 -2.51
C LEU A 270 26.45 2.95 -2.57
N LEU A 271 25.83 2.40 -3.62
CA LEU A 271 25.58 0.96 -3.76
C LEU A 271 26.64 0.24 -4.61
N GLU A 272 27.45 0.97 -5.39
CA GLU A 272 28.54 0.43 -6.21
C GLU A 272 29.53 -0.43 -5.41
N PRO A 273 30.02 -0.03 -4.22
CA PRO A 273 30.95 -0.84 -3.43
C PRO A 273 30.40 -2.23 -3.04
N TYR A 274 29.08 -2.39 -3.03
CA TYR A 274 28.40 -3.64 -2.71
C TYR A 274 28.05 -4.48 -3.95
N GLY A 275 28.47 -4.04 -5.14
CA GLY A 275 28.31 -4.78 -6.40
C GLY A 275 26.90 -4.70 -7.01
N TYR A 276 26.15 -3.64 -6.72
CA TYR A 276 24.79 -3.48 -7.25
C TYR A 276 24.79 -3.03 -8.71
N SER A 277 23.99 -3.73 -9.52
CA SER A 277 23.47 -3.23 -10.79
C SER A 277 22.06 -2.68 -10.59
N HIS A 278 21.63 -1.78 -11.48
CA HIS A 278 20.30 -1.17 -11.40
C HIS A 278 19.52 -1.26 -12.71
N ALA A 279 18.19 -1.16 -12.61
CA ALA A 279 17.27 -1.05 -13.73
C ALA A 279 16.13 -0.07 -13.42
N VAL A 280 15.88 0.87 -14.31
CA VAL A 280 14.77 1.83 -14.20
C VAL A 280 13.49 1.17 -14.71
N LEU A 281 12.44 1.17 -13.90
CA LEU A 281 11.16 0.54 -14.24
C LEU A 281 10.21 1.56 -14.89
N ASP A 282 9.71 1.23 -16.08
CA ASP A 282 8.76 2.06 -16.84
C ASP A 282 7.33 1.52 -16.68
N GLU A 283 6.55 2.20 -15.83
CA GLU A 283 5.15 1.87 -15.59
C GLU A 283 4.23 2.07 -16.81
N LYS A 284 4.63 2.88 -17.79
CA LYS A 284 3.80 3.10 -18.99
C LYS A 284 4.06 2.03 -20.03
N ARG A 285 5.33 1.73 -20.27
CA ARG A 285 5.75 0.72 -21.25
C ARG A 285 5.73 -0.70 -20.69
N GLN A 286 5.57 -0.85 -19.37
CA GLN A 286 5.61 -2.14 -18.67
C GLN A 286 6.92 -2.88 -18.96
N SER A 287 8.03 -2.14 -18.94
CA SER A 287 9.38 -2.57 -19.31
C SER A 287 10.42 -1.99 -18.35
N ALA A 288 11.66 -2.43 -18.46
CA ALA A 288 12.77 -1.90 -17.68
C ALA A 288 13.97 -1.55 -18.57
N ASP A 289 14.74 -0.54 -18.16
CA ASP A 289 16.02 -0.18 -18.77
C ASP A 289 17.17 -0.47 -17.80
N VAL A 290 18.00 -1.46 -18.15
CA VAL A 290 19.08 -1.96 -17.29
C VAL A 290 20.34 -1.12 -17.52
N GLY A 291 20.81 -0.45 -16.48
CA GLY A 291 21.98 0.40 -16.54
C GLY A 291 21.72 1.81 -17.08
N ALA A 292 20.45 2.24 -17.17
CA ALA A 292 20.08 3.60 -17.55
C ALA A 292 20.85 4.65 -16.72
N THR A 293 21.42 5.64 -17.41
CA THR A 293 22.20 6.72 -16.77
C THR A 293 21.38 7.99 -16.55
N ASP A 294 20.25 8.10 -17.23
CA ASP A 294 19.33 9.22 -17.12
C ASP A 294 18.01 8.79 -16.45
N LEU A 295 17.29 9.78 -15.92
CA LEU A 295 16.00 9.57 -15.30
C LEU A 295 15.07 10.74 -15.69
N PRO A 296 14.10 10.53 -16.60
CA PRO A 296 13.27 11.61 -17.14
C PRO A 296 12.22 12.13 -16.15
N GLY A 297 12.04 11.47 -15.01
CA GLY A 297 11.12 11.85 -13.94
C GLY A 297 11.18 10.88 -12.78
N VAL A 298 10.22 10.98 -11.85
CA VAL A 298 10.14 10.04 -10.73
C VAL A 298 9.85 8.63 -11.26
N ALA A 299 10.63 7.64 -10.81
CA ALA A 299 10.42 6.23 -11.15
C ALA A 299 10.91 5.30 -10.04
N ASN A 300 10.34 4.10 -9.98
CA ASN A 300 10.91 3.01 -9.20
C ASN A 300 12.14 2.44 -9.95
N VAL A 301 13.23 2.25 -9.22
CA VAL A 301 14.48 1.69 -9.71
C VAL A 301 14.80 0.44 -8.89
N LEU A 302 15.02 -0.67 -9.58
CA LEU A 302 15.44 -1.93 -8.97
C LEU A 302 16.96 -1.96 -8.92
N PHE A 303 17.54 -2.10 -7.73
CA PHE A 303 18.95 -2.39 -7.51
C PHE A 303 19.11 -3.83 -7.03
N MET A 304 20.04 -4.58 -7.61
CA MET A 304 20.40 -5.93 -7.16
C MET A 304 21.91 -6.13 -7.19
N ALA A 305 22.47 -6.76 -6.16
CA ALA A 305 23.87 -7.20 -6.12
C ALA A 305 24.12 -8.40 -7.04
N LYS A 306 23.88 -8.20 -8.34
CA LYS A 306 23.96 -9.19 -9.42
C LYS A 306 24.50 -8.53 -10.69
N PRO A 307 25.13 -9.29 -11.60
CA PRO A 307 25.46 -8.81 -12.93
C PRO A 307 24.23 -8.32 -13.69
N ARG A 308 24.41 -7.30 -14.54
CA ARG A 308 23.32 -6.73 -15.38
C ARG A 308 22.56 -7.77 -16.19
N ALA A 309 23.23 -8.81 -16.67
CA ALA A 309 22.60 -9.91 -17.42
C ALA A 309 21.59 -10.71 -16.57
N GLU A 310 21.90 -10.96 -15.29
CA GLU A 310 20.96 -11.63 -14.38
C GLU A 310 19.78 -10.73 -14.00
N VAL A 311 20.03 -9.42 -13.82
CA VAL A 311 18.96 -8.45 -13.57
C VAL A 311 18.01 -8.39 -14.77
N ALA A 312 18.55 -8.31 -15.99
CA ALA A 312 17.76 -8.36 -17.22
C ALA A 312 16.97 -9.66 -17.35
N ALA A 313 17.58 -10.81 -17.08
CA ALA A 313 16.91 -12.11 -17.13
C ALA A 313 15.74 -12.21 -16.12
N LEU A 314 15.93 -11.71 -14.90
CA LEU A 314 14.86 -11.63 -13.90
C LEU A 314 13.71 -10.76 -14.41
N LEU A 315 14.00 -9.56 -14.93
CA LEU A 315 12.98 -8.63 -15.43
C LEU A 315 12.21 -9.21 -16.62
N CYS A 316 12.87 -9.94 -17.52
CA CYS A 316 12.23 -10.67 -18.62
C CYS A 316 11.35 -11.84 -18.12
N SER A 317 11.64 -12.41 -16.95
CA SER A 317 10.84 -13.48 -16.36
C SER A 317 9.55 -13.00 -15.68
N VAL A 318 9.42 -11.69 -15.44
CA VAL A 318 8.22 -11.10 -14.84
C VAL A 318 7.06 -11.25 -15.81
N ARG A 319 6.13 -12.16 -15.48
CA ARG A 319 4.99 -12.50 -16.34
C ARG A 319 4.22 -11.24 -16.76
N PRO A 320 3.91 -11.06 -18.05
CA PRO A 320 3.07 -9.96 -18.55
C PRO A 320 1.67 -10.01 -17.90
N LEU A 321 0.93 -8.90 -17.95
CA LEU A 321 -0.47 -8.89 -17.52
C LEU A 321 -1.25 -9.88 -18.39
N SER A 322 -1.98 -10.80 -17.75
CA SER A 322 -2.70 -11.88 -18.45
C SER A 322 -3.99 -11.41 -19.14
N TYR A 323 -4.41 -10.17 -18.92
CA TYR A 323 -5.61 -9.60 -19.51
C TYR A 323 -5.28 -8.39 -20.37
N THR A 324 -5.66 -8.43 -21.65
CA THR A 324 -5.98 -7.22 -22.38
C THR A 324 -7.38 -6.81 -21.94
N CYS A 325 -7.56 -5.62 -21.36
CA CYS A 325 -8.91 -5.10 -21.15
C CYS A 325 -9.47 -4.69 -22.54
N ARG A 326 -9.80 -5.68 -23.37
CA ARG A 326 -10.65 -5.50 -24.55
C ARG A 326 -11.96 -6.18 -24.24
N ARG A 327 -12.97 -5.38 -23.92
CA ARG A 327 -14.35 -5.82 -24.09
C ARG A 327 -14.60 -5.90 -25.59
N SER A 328 -14.20 -7.01 -26.23
CA SER A 328 -14.77 -7.36 -27.52
C SER A 328 -16.27 -7.56 -27.29
N SER A 329 -17.07 -6.89 -28.10
CA SER A 329 -18.52 -6.98 -28.12
C SER A 329 -18.98 -8.44 -27.98
N GLY A 330 -19.46 -8.82 -26.78
CA GLY A 330 -20.00 -10.15 -26.49
C GLY A 330 -19.12 -11.09 -25.63
N GLY A 331 -17.90 -10.70 -25.23
CA GLY A 331 -17.07 -11.52 -24.34
C GLY A 331 -17.48 -11.43 -22.86
N LEU A 332 -17.67 -12.59 -22.21
CA LEU A 332 -17.91 -12.72 -20.77
C LEU A 332 -16.81 -12.00 -19.96
N LEU A 333 -17.20 -11.35 -18.86
CA LEU A 333 -16.23 -10.87 -17.87
C LEU A 333 -15.41 -12.09 -17.41
N PRO A 334 -14.09 -11.95 -17.11
CA PRO A 334 -13.37 -12.98 -16.37
C PRO A 334 -14.26 -13.39 -15.18
N ARG A 335 -14.52 -14.69 -14.97
CA ARG A 335 -15.51 -15.19 -13.97
C ARG A 335 -15.39 -14.51 -12.58
N ARG A 336 -14.20 -14.00 -12.24
CA ARG A 336 -13.90 -13.19 -11.03
C ARG A 336 -14.56 -11.80 -11.03
N LEU A 337 -14.58 -11.05 -12.13
CA LEU A 337 -15.25 -9.73 -12.23
C LEU A 337 -16.80 -9.83 -12.26
N GLU A 338 -17.35 -10.95 -12.72
CA GLU A 338 -18.80 -11.23 -12.64
C GLU A 338 -19.28 -11.42 -11.19
N SER A 339 -18.47 -12.09 -10.37
CA SER A 339 -18.73 -12.20 -8.93
C SER A 339 -18.66 -10.83 -8.23
N TYR A 340 -17.73 -9.97 -8.67
CA TYR A 340 -17.58 -8.60 -8.18
C TYR A 340 -18.79 -7.71 -8.45
N ALA A 341 -19.36 -7.77 -9.66
CA ALA A 341 -20.58 -7.04 -10.02
C ALA A 341 -21.80 -7.54 -9.24
N ARG A 342 -21.92 -8.86 -9.01
CA ARG A 342 -23.05 -9.45 -8.28
C ARG A 342 -22.96 -9.22 -6.76
N GLU A 343 -21.78 -9.29 -6.16
CA GLU A 343 -21.61 -9.07 -4.72
C GLU A 343 -21.68 -7.58 -4.34
N SER A 344 -21.17 -6.67 -5.18
CA SER A 344 -21.17 -5.21 -4.92
C SER A 344 -22.52 -4.53 -5.11
N LEU A 345 -23.48 -5.17 -5.79
CA LEU A 345 -24.79 -4.60 -6.14
C LEU A 345 -25.97 -5.22 -5.36
N SER A 346 -25.71 -6.18 -4.46
CA SER A 346 -26.77 -6.74 -3.61
C SER A 346 -26.95 -5.92 -2.32
N PRO A 347 -28.19 -5.74 -1.81
CA PRO A 347 -28.44 -5.10 -0.50
C PRO A 347 -27.70 -5.79 0.65
N SER A 348 -27.43 -7.09 0.51
CA SER A 348 -26.61 -7.92 1.39
C SER A 348 -25.11 -7.67 1.29
N GLY A 349 -24.60 -7.17 0.15
CA GLY A 349 -23.17 -6.85 -0.06
C GLY A 349 -22.72 -5.59 0.66
N LEU A 350 -23.62 -4.60 0.80
CA LEU A 350 -23.39 -3.37 1.56
C LEU A 350 -23.41 -3.58 3.09
N VAL A 351 -24.08 -4.64 3.56
CA VAL A 351 -24.09 -5.05 4.98
C VAL A 351 -23.04 -6.15 5.27
N SER A 352 -22.56 -6.85 4.23
CA SER A 352 -21.54 -7.91 4.29
C SER A 352 -20.18 -7.47 3.72
N LEU A 353 -19.71 -6.26 4.03
CA LEU A 353 -18.26 -5.98 4.01
C LEU A 353 -17.61 -6.49 5.30
N MET A 354 -17.94 -7.72 5.71
CA MET A 354 -16.97 -8.51 6.44
C MET A 354 -15.91 -8.92 5.41
N PRO A 355 -14.61 -8.65 5.64
CA PRO A 355 -13.54 -9.12 4.75
C PRO A 355 -13.77 -10.58 4.36
N PHE A 356 -13.39 -10.96 3.14
CA PHE A 356 -13.39 -12.37 2.70
C PHE A 356 -12.75 -13.29 3.77
N ALA A 357 -11.79 -12.76 4.55
CA ALA A 357 -11.17 -13.40 5.71
C ALA A 357 -12.12 -13.72 6.89
N LEU A 358 -13.22 -12.99 7.08
CA LEU A 358 -14.21 -13.22 8.14
C LEU A 358 -15.31 -14.21 7.75
N ARG A 359 -15.47 -14.54 6.46
CA ARG A 359 -16.28 -15.70 6.03
C ARG A 359 -15.59 -17.02 6.35
N ALA A 360 -14.27 -17.00 6.59
CA ALA A 360 -13.52 -18.13 7.10
C ALA A 360 -13.30 -18.02 8.63
N ARG A 361 -14.02 -18.86 9.39
CA ARG A 361 -13.83 -19.22 10.82
C ARG A 361 -14.62 -18.41 11.86
N GLY A 362 -15.51 -19.11 12.56
CA GLY A 362 -16.32 -18.67 13.69
C GLY A 362 -15.58 -18.28 14.98
N ALA A 363 -14.31 -17.87 14.91
CA ALA A 363 -13.49 -17.49 16.07
C ALA A 363 -13.55 -15.97 16.40
N ALA A 364 -14.04 -15.12 15.49
CA ALA A 364 -14.01 -13.66 15.66
C ALA A 364 -14.92 -13.11 16.78
N ARG A 365 -15.93 -13.87 17.22
CA ARG A 365 -16.85 -13.45 18.30
C ARG A 365 -16.20 -13.44 19.69
N SER A 366 -15.18 -14.28 19.94
CA SER A 366 -14.48 -14.29 21.24
C SER A 366 -13.42 -13.17 21.33
N VAL A 367 -12.79 -12.83 20.21
CA VAL A 367 -11.73 -11.81 20.13
C VAL A 367 -12.27 -10.40 20.38
N LEU A 368 -13.42 -10.06 19.78
CA LEU A 368 -14.09 -8.77 20.02
C LEU A 368 -14.56 -8.60 21.47
N ARG A 369 -15.03 -9.68 22.12
CA ARG A 369 -15.40 -9.64 23.55
C ARG A 369 -14.17 -9.45 24.46
N SER A 370 -13.04 -10.07 24.13
CA SER A 370 -11.80 -9.94 24.92
C SER A 370 -11.17 -8.55 24.79
N ALA A 371 -11.18 -7.95 23.59
CA ALA A 371 -10.65 -6.60 23.36
C ALA A 371 -11.48 -5.50 24.06
N VAL A 372 -12.82 -5.61 24.03
CA VAL A 372 -13.72 -4.69 24.75
C VAL A 372 -13.58 -4.84 26.27
N PHE A 373 -13.32 -6.05 26.77
CA PHE A 373 -13.08 -6.28 28.20
C PHE A 373 -11.77 -5.65 28.68
N ARG A 374 -10.68 -5.77 27.91
CA ARG A 374 -9.37 -5.15 28.23
C ARG A 374 -9.40 -3.62 28.17
N LEU A 375 -10.10 -3.04 27.19
CA LEU A 375 -10.29 -1.58 27.12
C LEU A 375 -11.08 -1.05 28.32
N ARG A 376 -12.09 -1.79 28.80
CA ARG A 376 -12.88 -1.41 29.98
C ARG A 376 -12.08 -1.52 31.29
N SER A 377 -11.17 -2.48 31.42
CA SER A 377 -10.32 -2.59 32.61
C SER A 377 -9.27 -1.49 32.68
N GLU A 378 -8.71 -1.08 31.53
CA GLU A 378 -7.67 -0.05 31.48
C GLU A 378 -8.21 1.36 31.74
N VAL A 379 -9.43 1.65 31.26
CA VAL A 379 -10.13 2.91 31.56
C VAL A 379 -10.54 2.99 33.04
N ARG A 380 -10.81 1.86 33.69
CA ARG A 380 -11.10 1.81 35.14
C ARG A 380 -9.86 2.03 36.01
N LYS A 381 -8.69 1.58 35.57
CA LYS A 381 -7.40 1.79 36.27
C LYS A 381 -6.89 3.22 36.19
N ARG A 382 -7.28 4.00 35.17
CA ARG A 382 -6.90 5.42 35.01
C ARG A 382 -7.85 6.41 35.69
N ARG A 383 -8.90 5.92 36.36
CA ARG A 383 -9.92 6.73 37.06
C ARG A 383 -9.91 6.52 38.59
N LYS A 384 -9.00 5.71 39.10
CA LYS A 384 -8.61 5.65 40.51
C LYS A 384 -7.17 6.12 40.59
#